data_AF-A0AA89AML4-F1
#
_entry.id   AF-A0AA89AML4-F1
#
_cell.length_a   1.000
_cell.length_b   1.000
_cell.length_c   1.000
_cell.angle_alpha   90.00
_cell.angle_beta   90.00
_cell.angle_gamma   90.00
#
_symmetry.space_group_name_H-M   'P 1'
#
loop_
_entity.id
_entity.type
_entity.pdbx_description
1 polymer ?
#
loop_
_entity_poly.entity_id
_entity_poly.type
_entity_poly.pdbx_seq_one_letter_code
_entity_poly.pdbx_strand_id
1 'polypeptide(L)'
;MLQAWLAGLSWAPLAVSSQFTGSSLIVAKKFAICLPSTPSARGMIFLGDGPYYILPPTSLDAASILSYTPLLKRPKSSDYYIVVNDISINRLTIDSLGRGGVKISIVVRYAKLKSDIYRSFLKGFAKATEAIPRAKTVSPFGLCLKTSTMGFSRVGLTVPPVDVELANGKNWTIFGSNSMKQVASDVACLAFEDGGHKAKLAVVIGSFQIENNFSLFDLVRSRLGFSSSLFFVRTTCGNFNFTTKPKALITKKDRQYSLACILND
;
A
#
# COMPACT_ATOMS: atom_id res chain seq x y z
N MET A 1 -17.38 -6.49 16.74
CA MET A 1 -16.22 -6.68 17.62
C MET A 1 -15.62 -5.30 17.83
N LEU A 2 -15.65 -4.75 19.05
CA LEU A 2 -15.02 -3.46 19.35
C LEU A 2 -13.52 -3.69 19.47
N GLN A 3 -12.72 -3.14 18.56
CA GLN A 3 -11.28 -3.04 18.75
C GLN A 3 -11.01 -2.07 19.90
N ALA A 4 -10.44 -2.57 20.99
CA ALA A 4 -10.19 -1.79 22.20
C ALA A 4 -8.90 -0.95 22.13
N TRP A 5 -8.03 -1.17 21.12
CA TRP A 5 -6.69 -0.55 21.06
C TRP A 5 -6.22 -0.30 19.63
N LEU A 6 -5.46 0.78 19.43
CA LEU A 6 -4.79 1.13 18.17
C LEU A 6 -3.27 1.08 18.36
N ALA A 7 -2.57 0.39 17.46
CA ALA A 7 -1.11 0.34 17.43
C ALA A 7 -0.56 1.36 16.43
N GLY A 8 0.02 2.45 16.93
CA GLY A 8 0.63 3.47 16.08
C GLY A 8 2.00 3.04 15.54
N LEU A 9 2.23 3.16 14.23
CA LEU A 9 3.51 2.89 13.57
C LEU A 9 4.20 4.15 13.05
N SER A 10 3.82 5.34 13.53
CA SER A 10 4.25 6.65 13.03
C SER A 10 5.68 7.02 13.48
N TRP A 11 6.16 8.20 13.07
CA TRP A 11 7.43 8.79 13.57
C TRP A 11 7.36 9.24 15.03
N ALA A 12 6.24 9.04 15.73
CA ALA A 12 6.09 9.48 17.11
C ALA A 12 7.02 8.68 18.05
N PRO A 13 7.60 9.31 19.08
CA PRO A 13 8.48 8.62 20.03
C PRO A 13 7.84 7.42 20.73
N LEU A 14 6.52 7.49 20.99
CA LEU A 14 5.75 6.43 21.65
C LEU A 14 5.09 5.45 20.67
N ALA A 15 5.31 5.60 19.36
CA ALA A 15 4.83 4.62 18.38
C ALA A 15 5.48 3.25 18.64
N VAL A 16 4.75 2.16 18.34
CA VAL A 16 5.24 0.78 18.49
C VAL A 16 6.57 0.61 17.76
N SER A 17 6.64 1.07 16.50
CA SER A 17 7.87 1.02 15.70
C SER A 17 9.06 1.71 16.38
N SER A 18 8.84 2.81 17.11
CA SER A 18 9.89 3.54 17.83
C SER A 18 10.29 2.88 19.15
N GLN A 19 9.33 2.33 19.90
CA GLN A 19 9.60 1.68 21.19
C GLN A 19 10.37 0.36 21.05
N PHE A 20 10.09 -0.41 20.00
CA PHE A 20 10.81 -1.66 19.71
C PHE A 20 12.18 -1.47 19.04
N THR A 21 12.52 -0.23 18.66
CA THR A 21 13.79 0.13 17.99
C THR A 21 14.60 1.16 18.80
N GLY A 22 14.30 1.26 20.09
CA GLY A 22 15.00 2.12 21.05
C GLY A 22 16.45 1.67 21.30
N SER A 23 17.27 2.59 21.82
CA SER A 23 18.73 2.44 21.95
C SER A 23 19.21 1.23 22.76
N SER A 24 18.34 0.62 23.57
CA SER A 24 18.62 -0.58 24.37
C SER A 24 18.42 -1.89 23.60
N LEU A 25 17.80 -1.84 22.42
CA LEU A 25 17.50 -2.99 21.56
C LEU A 25 18.37 -2.91 20.30
N ILE A 26 19.04 -4.01 19.92
CA ILE A 26 19.82 -4.13 18.68
C ILE A 26 18.86 -4.37 17.50
N VAL A 27 17.86 -3.50 17.34
CA VAL A 27 16.83 -3.61 16.31
C VAL A 27 16.89 -2.33 15.49
N ALA A 28 17.16 -2.46 14.19
CA ALA A 28 17.21 -1.31 13.31
C ALA A 28 15.88 -0.56 13.31
N LYS A 29 15.93 0.77 13.18
CA LYS A 29 14.75 1.65 13.07
C LYS A 29 14.08 1.49 11.71
N LYS A 30 13.56 0.29 11.45
CA LYS A 30 12.84 -0.10 10.25
C LYS A 30 11.66 -0.97 10.62
N PHE A 31 10.63 -0.91 9.81
CA PHE A 31 9.55 -1.88 9.89
C PHE A 31 8.97 -2.12 8.50
N ALA A 32 8.43 -3.30 8.26
CA ALA A 32 7.68 -3.57 7.05
C ALA A 32 6.24 -3.94 7.37
N ILE A 33 5.32 -3.56 6.49
CA ILE A 33 3.92 -3.96 6.56
C ILE A 33 3.57 -4.77 5.30
N CYS A 34 2.75 -5.79 5.50
CA CYS A 34 2.15 -6.57 4.43
C CYS A 34 0.68 -6.83 4.80
N LEU A 35 -0.23 -6.09 4.17
CA LEU A 35 -1.67 -6.17 4.45
C LEU A 35 -2.31 -7.27 3.60
N PRO A 36 -3.12 -8.17 4.17
CA PRO A 36 -3.86 -9.15 3.40
C PRO A 36 -5.03 -8.48 2.69
N SER A 37 -5.55 -9.09 1.62
CA SER A 37 -6.74 -8.59 0.91
C SER A 37 -8.05 -9.27 1.34
N THR A 38 -8.00 -10.23 2.27
CA THR A 38 -9.19 -10.94 2.77
C THR A 38 -9.25 -10.88 4.29
N PRO A 39 -10.44 -10.69 4.89
CA PRO A 39 -10.58 -10.62 6.35
C PRO A 39 -10.19 -11.90 7.08
N SER A 40 -10.24 -13.04 6.40
CA SER A 40 -9.86 -14.34 6.96
C SER A 40 -8.34 -14.58 6.97
N ALA A 41 -7.59 -13.83 6.17
CA ALA A 41 -6.14 -13.93 6.12
C ALA A 41 -5.51 -12.97 7.14
N ARG A 42 -4.35 -13.35 7.67
CA ARG A 42 -3.59 -12.53 8.62
C ARG A 42 -2.48 -11.80 7.89
N GLY A 43 -2.37 -10.50 8.13
CA GLY A 43 -1.23 -9.71 7.68
C GLY A 43 -0.06 -9.82 8.62
N MET A 44 1.07 -9.23 8.22
CA MET A 44 2.28 -9.20 9.04
C MET A 44 2.87 -7.79 9.14
N ILE A 45 3.41 -7.48 10.31
CA ILE A 45 4.36 -6.39 10.52
C ILE A 45 5.70 -7.01 10.88
N PHE A 46 6.76 -6.67 10.14
CA PHE A 46 8.14 -6.93 10.57
C PHE A 46 8.70 -5.70 11.29
N LEU A 47 9.32 -5.87 12.45
CA LEU A 47 10.09 -4.83 13.12
C LEU A 47 11.56 -5.20 13.06
N GLY A 48 12.41 -4.27 12.63
CA GLY A 48 13.84 -4.50 12.45
C GLY A 48 14.26 -4.75 11.00
N ASP A 49 15.47 -5.28 10.85
CA ASP A 49 16.04 -5.61 9.56
C ASP A 49 15.62 -7.00 9.06
N GLY A 50 15.83 -7.25 7.77
CA GLY A 50 15.54 -8.53 7.14
C GLY A 50 16.51 -9.65 7.58
N PRO A 51 16.41 -10.82 6.95
CA PRO A 51 15.62 -11.09 5.74
C PRO A 51 14.10 -11.14 5.99
N TYR A 52 13.32 -10.71 5.00
CA TYR A 52 11.85 -10.68 5.07
C TYR A 52 11.25 -11.82 4.26
N TYR A 53 11.37 -13.05 4.77
CA TYR A 53 10.87 -14.23 4.07
C TYR A 53 9.34 -14.33 4.14
N ILE A 54 8.72 -14.41 2.96
CA ILE A 54 7.29 -14.72 2.81
C ILE A 54 7.22 -16.19 2.34
N LEU A 55 6.87 -17.07 3.29
CA LEU A 55 6.85 -18.55 3.20
C LEU A 55 5.93 -19.11 2.06
N PRO A 56 6.03 -20.42 1.72
CA PRO A 56 6.19 -20.92 0.35
C PRO A 56 5.05 -20.56 -0.63
N PRO A 57 5.39 -20.42 -1.94
CA PRO A 57 6.39 -21.24 -2.64
C PRO A 57 7.83 -20.70 -2.73
N THR A 58 8.17 -19.56 -2.13
CA THR A 58 9.47 -18.91 -2.37
C THR A 58 10.32 -18.73 -1.10
N SER A 59 11.62 -19.02 -1.18
CA SER A 59 12.66 -18.53 -0.25
C SER A 59 13.04 -17.06 -0.51
N LEU A 60 12.10 -16.29 -1.08
CA LEU A 60 12.31 -14.93 -1.53
C LEU A 60 12.35 -14.00 -0.32
N ASP A 61 13.48 -13.31 -0.14
CA ASP A 61 13.52 -12.12 0.70
C ASP A 61 12.80 -10.99 -0.02
N ALA A 62 11.69 -10.51 0.56
CA ALA A 62 10.90 -9.43 -0.03
C ALA A 62 11.72 -8.16 -0.29
N ALA A 63 12.82 -7.92 0.44
CA ALA A 63 13.70 -6.77 0.20
C ALA A 63 14.36 -6.78 -1.19
N SER A 64 14.52 -7.95 -1.81
CA SER A 64 15.17 -8.12 -3.12
C SER A 64 14.35 -7.60 -4.30
N ILE A 65 13.03 -7.43 -4.12
CA ILE A 65 12.11 -6.97 -5.17
C ILE A 65 11.63 -5.53 -4.96
N LEU A 66 12.22 -4.80 -4.01
CA LEU A 66 11.77 -3.46 -3.67
C LEU A 66 12.36 -2.38 -4.57
N SER A 67 11.47 -1.49 -5.01
CA SER A 67 11.85 -0.15 -5.43
C SER A 67 11.72 0.81 -4.26
N TYR A 68 12.52 1.87 -4.26
CA TYR A 68 12.60 2.80 -3.13
C TYR A 68 12.19 4.21 -3.56
N THR A 69 11.58 4.96 -2.66
CA THR A 69 11.32 6.40 -2.78
C THR A 69 11.63 7.12 -1.46
N PRO A 70 12.08 8.38 -1.48
CA PRO A 70 12.29 9.14 -0.24
C PRO A 70 11.00 9.28 0.59
N LEU A 71 11.13 9.07 1.89
CA LEU A 71 10.12 9.44 2.88
C LEU A 71 10.38 10.88 3.32
N LEU A 72 9.32 11.69 3.34
CA LEU A 72 9.35 13.05 3.80
C LEU A 72 8.79 13.16 5.22
N LYS A 73 9.55 13.81 6.10
CA LYS A 73 9.08 14.21 7.43
C LYS A 73 8.54 15.63 7.35
N ARG A 74 7.36 15.87 7.94
CA ARG A 74 6.78 17.22 8.06
C ARG A 74 6.85 17.70 9.51
N PRO A 75 7.20 18.98 9.78
CA PRO A 75 7.40 19.46 11.15
C PRO A 75 6.22 19.26 12.10
N LYS A 76 4.99 19.31 11.59
CA LYS A 76 3.74 19.21 12.38
C LYS A 76 2.98 17.90 12.17
N SER A 77 3.63 16.86 11.64
CA SER A 77 2.98 15.56 11.39
C SER A 77 3.96 14.41 11.59
N SER A 78 3.49 13.36 12.27
CA SER A 78 4.20 12.10 12.43
C SER A 78 3.87 11.10 11.32
N ASP A 79 3.07 11.49 10.33
CA ASP A 79 2.67 10.62 9.22
C ASP A 79 3.80 10.43 8.18
N TYR A 80 3.63 9.42 7.34
CA TYR A 80 4.54 9.10 6.25
C TYR A 80 4.10 9.75 4.94
N TYR A 81 4.95 10.64 4.42
CA TYR A 81 4.76 11.29 3.13
C TYR A 81 5.81 10.79 2.14
N ILE A 82 5.46 10.79 0.86
CA ILE A 82 6.36 10.44 -0.23
C ILE A 82 6.41 11.55 -1.28
N VAL A 83 7.52 11.63 -2.01
CA VAL A 83 7.63 12.55 -3.14
C VAL A 83 7.05 11.89 -4.38
N VAL A 84 6.00 12.50 -4.93
CA VAL A 84 5.30 12.05 -6.14
C VAL A 84 5.24 13.23 -7.09
N ASN A 85 5.61 13.00 -8.34
CA ASN A 85 5.54 13.99 -9.40
C ASN A 85 4.11 14.06 -9.95
N ASP A 86 3.54 12.91 -10.30
CA ASP A 86 2.24 12.83 -10.95
C ASP A 86 1.50 11.51 -10.68
N ILE A 87 0.25 11.45 -11.11
CA ILE A 87 -0.53 10.22 -11.24
C ILE A 87 -0.96 10.06 -12.69
N SER A 88 -0.58 8.94 -13.29
CA SER A 88 -1.01 8.58 -14.64
C SER A 88 -1.92 7.36 -14.65
N ILE A 89 -2.78 7.31 -15.66
CA ILE A 89 -3.64 6.17 -15.97
C ILE A 89 -3.19 5.64 -17.32
N ASN A 90 -2.74 4.40 -17.38
CA ASN A 90 -2.16 3.81 -18.60
C ASN A 90 -1.07 4.71 -19.21
N ARG A 91 -0.17 5.24 -18.37
CA ARG A 91 0.91 6.19 -18.73
C ARG A 91 0.46 7.54 -19.29
N LEU A 92 -0.83 7.85 -19.21
CA LEU A 92 -1.36 9.18 -19.51
C LEU A 92 -1.49 9.96 -18.20
N THR A 93 -0.61 10.94 -18.04
CA THR A 93 -0.62 11.92 -16.95
C THR A 93 -1.99 12.60 -16.86
N ILE A 94 -2.61 12.56 -15.68
CA ILE A 94 -3.97 13.07 -15.51
C ILE A 94 -4.00 14.45 -14.87
N ASP A 95 -3.12 14.71 -13.90
CA ASP A 95 -3.07 16.00 -13.23
C ASP A 95 -1.79 16.19 -12.43
N SER A 96 -1.23 17.40 -12.49
CA SER A 96 -0.09 17.74 -11.66
C SER A 96 -0.54 17.82 -10.21
N LEU A 97 0.05 16.99 -9.34
CA LEU A 97 -0.30 16.91 -7.91
C LEU A 97 -0.04 18.22 -7.14
N GLY A 98 0.61 19.20 -7.78
CA GLY A 98 0.92 20.50 -7.19
C GLY A 98 1.68 20.37 -5.87
N ARG A 99 1.37 21.25 -4.92
CA ARG A 99 2.06 21.32 -3.61
C ARG A 99 1.38 20.52 -2.48
N GLY A 100 0.27 19.83 -2.76
CA GLY A 100 -0.53 19.15 -1.74
C GLY A 100 0.19 17.96 -1.10
N GLY A 101 1.08 17.31 -1.85
CA GLY A 101 1.85 16.16 -1.40
C GLY A 101 1.01 14.90 -1.20
N VAL A 102 1.71 13.78 -1.06
CA VAL A 102 1.12 12.44 -0.98
C VAL A 102 1.48 11.78 0.35
N LYS A 103 0.49 11.17 0.99
CA LYS A 103 0.62 10.47 2.26
C LYS A 103 0.17 9.02 2.14
N ILE A 104 0.79 8.13 2.89
CA ILE A 104 0.33 6.74 3.03
C ILE A 104 -0.40 6.59 4.36
N SER A 105 -1.57 5.94 4.35
CA SER A 105 -2.38 5.70 5.54
C SER A 105 -2.94 4.29 5.55
N ILE A 106 -2.80 3.61 6.68
CA ILE A 106 -3.43 2.31 6.94
C ILE A 106 -4.78 2.43 7.66
N VAL A 107 -5.18 3.65 8.04
CA VAL A 107 -6.46 3.93 8.71
C VAL A 107 -7.54 4.30 7.70
N VAL A 108 -7.14 4.97 6.61
CA VAL A 108 -8.02 5.26 5.48
C VAL A 108 -8.04 4.03 4.58
N ARG A 109 -9.23 3.47 4.32
CA ARG A 109 -9.36 2.25 3.52
C ARG A 109 -9.04 2.47 2.04
N TYR A 110 -9.74 3.41 1.41
CA TYR A 110 -9.61 3.70 -0.01
C TYR A 110 -8.89 5.02 -0.23
N ALA A 111 -8.11 5.12 -1.30
CA ALA A 111 -7.35 6.32 -1.59
C ALA A 111 -8.27 7.54 -1.72
N LYS A 112 -7.87 8.65 -1.11
CA LYS A 112 -8.62 9.93 -1.16
C LYS A 112 -7.84 10.94 -1.96
N LEU A 113 -8.49 11.51 -2.97
CA LEU A 113 -7.91 12.54 -3.83
C LEU A 113 -8.62 13.87 -3.55
N LYS A 114 -7.89 14.99 -3.50
CA LYS A 114 -8.51 16.31 -3.46
C LYS A 114 -9.44 16.49 -4.66
N SER A 115 -10.59 17.16 -4.49
CA SER A 115 -11.68 17.13 -5.48
C SER A 115 -11.31 17.55 -6.91
N ASP A 116 -10.37 18.48 -7.08
CA ASP A 116 -9.83 18.86 -8.40
C ASP A 116 -9.14 17.67 -9.07
N ILE A 117 -8.20 17.03 -8.36
CA ILE A 117 -7.47 15.85 -8.83
C ILE A 117 -8.43 14.67 -9.00
N TYR A 118 -9.37 14.47 -8.08
CA TYR A 118 -10.36 13.38 -8.15
C TYR A 118 -11.21 13.46 -9.42
N ARG A 119 -11.68 14.66 -9.80
CA ARG A 119 -12.47 14.83 -11.03
C ARG A 119 -11.66 14.52 -12.28
N SER A 120 -10.42 15.02 -12.36
CA SER A 120 -9.51 14.73 -13.46
C SER A 120 -9.25 13.21 -13.54
N PHE A 121 -8.92 12.59 -12.41
CA PHE A 121 -8.66 11.15 -12.26
C PHE A 121 -9.85 10.30 -12.69
N LEU A 122 -11.05 10.61 -12.20
CA LEU A 122 -12.28 9.90 -12.51
C LEU A 122 -12.60 9.98 -14.01
N LYS A 123 -12.44 11.17 -14.61
CA LYS A 123 -12.64 11.40 -16.05
C LYS A 123 -11.62 10.61 -16.89
N GLY A 124 -10.35 10.65 -16.50
CA GLY A 124 -9.27 9.92 -17.16
C GLY A 124 -9.52 8.41 -17.13
N PHE A 125 -9.88 7.87 -15.96
CA PHE A 125 -10.18 6.44 -15.82
C PHE A 125 -11.44 6.04 -16.57
N ALA A 126 -12.48 6.87 -16.54
CA ALA A 126 -13.69 6.65 -17.33
C ALA A 126 -13.35 6.59 -18.83
N LYS A 127 -12.56 7.53 -19.36
CA LYS A 127 -12.14 7.50 -20.76
C LYS A 127 -11.33 6.25 -21.09
N ALA A 128 -10.38 5.87 -20.23
CA ALA A 128 -9.57 4.67 -20.42
C ALA A 128 -10.35 3.35 -20.32
N THR A 129 -11.59 3.38 -19.82
CA THR A 129 -12.49 2.23 -19.67
C THR A 129 -13.79 2.38 -20.46
N GLU A 130 -13.80 3.20 -21.52
CA GLU A 130 -15.02 3.51 -22.27
C GLU A 130 -15.66 2.29 -22.97
N ALA A 131 -14.84 1.29 -23.31
CA ALA A 131 -15.30 0.04 -23.90
C ALA A 131 -15.96 -0.93 -22.90
N ILE A 132 -15.90 -0.64 -21.59
CA ILE A 132 -16.47 -1.47 -20.53
C ILE A 132 -17.85 -0.90 -20.13
N PRO A 133 -18.94 -1.70 -20.12
CA PRO A 133 -20.25 -1.21 -19.73
C PRO A 133 -20.27 -0.63 -18.31
N ARG A 134 -20.92 0.52 -18.14
CA ARG A 134 -21.09 1.16 -16.84
C ARG A 134 -22.10 0.42 -15.98
N ALA A 135 -21.88 0.42 -14.68
CA ALA A 135 -22.85 0.00 -13.68
C ALA A 135 -23.31 1.21 -12.85
N LYS A 136 -24.43 1.06 -12.14
CA LYS A 136 -24.87 2.06 -11.16
C LYS A 136 -23.77 2.28 -10.13
N THR A 137 -23.45 3.54 -9.85
CA THR A 137 -22.46 3.90 -8.83
C THR A 137 -22.91 3.44 -7.45
N VAL A 138 -21.98 2.90 -6.66
CA VAL A 138 -22.22 2.45 -5.29
C VAL A 138 -21.37 3.31 -4.37
N SER A 139 -22.02 4.04 -3.46
CA SER A 139 -21.32 4.88 -2.48
C SER A 139 -20.28 4.06 -1.70
N PRO A 140 -19.06 4.58 -1.49
CA PRO A 140 -18.60 5.95 -1.77
C PRO A 140 -17.97 6.16 -3.17
N PHE A 141 -18.09 5.19 -4.08
CA PHE A 141 -17.38 5.20 -5.36
C PHE A 141 -18.13 5.93 -6.47
N GLY A 142 -17.42 6.81 -7.18
CA GLY A 142 -17.96 7.61 -8.28
C GLY A 142 -17.97 6.94 -9.65
N LEU A 143 -17.36 5.76 -9.81
CA LEU A 143 -17.33 5.02 -11.08
C LEU A 143 -17.40 3.52 -10.84
N CYS A 144 -18.39 2.87 -11.45
CA CYS A 144 -18.56 1.42 -11.40
C CYS A 144 -18.74 0.84 -12.81
N LEU A 145 -18.22 -0.38 -12.98
CA LEU A 145 -18.16 -1.11 -14.24
C LEU A 145 -18.83 -2.48 -14.08
N LYS A 146 -19.41 -2.97 -15.16
CA LYS A 146 -19.86 -4.36 -15.27
C LYS A 146 -18.65 -5.27 -15.47
N THR A 147 -18.52 -6.28 -14.62
CA THR A 147 -17.39 -7.22 -14.69
C THR A 147 -17.58 -8.32 -15.74
N SER A 148 -18.79 -8.47 -16.31
CA SER A 148 -19.13 -9.53 -17.28
C SER A 148 -18.29 -9.50 -18.57
N THR A 149 -17.74 -8.34 -18.92
CA THR A 149 -16.90 -8.14 -20.12
C THR A 149 -15.43 -7.98 -19.78
N MET A 150 -15.07 -8.06 -18.49
CA MET A 150 -13.72 -7.83 -18.01
C MET A 150 -12.97 -9.14 -17.88
N GLY A 151 -11.75 -9.19 -18.41
CA GLY A 151 -10.82 -10.28 -18.12
C GLY A 151 -10.32 -10.22 -16.67
N PHE A 152 -9.79 -11.34 -16.19
CA PHE A 152 -9.00 -11.40 -14.97
C PHE A 152 -7.55 -11.73 -15.30
N SER A 153 -6.64 -10.94 -14.75
CA SER A 153 -5.21 -11.18 -14.78
C SER A 153 -4.72 -11.68 -13.42
N ARG A 154 -3.43 -12.02 -13.33
CA ARG A 154 -2.80 -12.36 -12.04
C ARG A 154 -2.91 -11.25 -10.99
N VAL A 155 -3.01 -9.99 -11.43
CA VAL A 155 -3.09 -8.80 -10.60
C VAL A 155 -4.50 -8.22 -10.56
N GLY A 156 -5.52 -9.07 -10.68
CA GLY A 156 -6.93 -8.73 -10.58
C GLY A 156 -7.59 -8.38 -11.91
N LEU A 157 -8.73 -7.70 -11.84
CA LEU A 157 -9.51 -7.26 -12.99
C LEU A 157 -8.64 -6.53 -14.02
N THR A 158 -8.79 -6.88 -15.30
CA THR A 158 -8.07 -6.23 -16.39
C THR A 158 -8.64 -4.83 -16.63
N VAL A 159 -8.06 -3.84 -15.94
CA VAL A 159 -8.32 -2.42 -16.10
C VAL A 159 -7.01 -1.67 -16.36
N PRO A 160 -7.08 -0.43 -16.89
CA PRO A 160 -5.93 0.45 -16.97
C PRO A 160 -5.20 0.56 -15.63
N PRO A 161 -3.87 0.32 -15.58
CA PRO A 161 -3.10 0.50 -14.36
C PRO A 161 -3.03 1.99 -14.00
N VAL A 162 -2.92 2.26 -12.71
CA VAL A 162 -2.69 3.60 -12.17
C VAL A 162 -1.26 3.67 -11.67
N ASP A 163 -0.47 4.57 -12.22
CA ASP A 163 0.93 4.76 -11.82
C ASP A 163 1.05 5.99 -10.92
N VAL A 164 1.61 5.79 -9.74
CA VAL A 164 2.10 6.88 -8.88
C VAL A 164 3.55 7.14 -9.29
N GLU A 165 3.79 8.23 -10.02
CA GLU A 165 5.09 8.56 -10.61
C GLU A 165 5.99 9.21 -9.57
N LEU A 166 7.07 8.53 -9.20
CA LEU A 166 7.93 8.92 -8.10
C LEU A 166 9.04 9.86 -8.57
N ALA A 167 9.55 10.67 -7.65
CA ALA A 167 10.59 11.67 -7.97
C ALA A 167 11.89 11.10 -8.55
N ASN A 168 12.16 9.80 -8.35
CA ASN A 168 13.33 9.11 -8.90
C ASN A 168 13.07 8.43 -10.24
N GLY A 169 11.97 8.76 -10.92
CA GLY A 169 11.62 8.21 -12.25
C GLY A 169 11.08 6.77 -12.22
N LYS A 170 10.83 6.21 -11.02
CA LYS A 170 10.17 4.90 -10.88
C LYS A 170 8.67 5.07 -10.69
N ASN A 171 7.90 4.05 -11.07
CA ASN A 171 6.47 4.03 -10.84
C ASN A 171 6.12 3.05 -9.71
N TRP A 172 5.25 3.49 -8.80
CA TRP A 172 4.46 2.57 -8.00
C TRP A 172 3.14 2.32 -8.71
N THR A 173 3.03 1.17 -9.35
CA THR A 173 1.84 0.76 -10.11
C THR A 173 0.79 0.12 -9.21
N ILE A 174 -0.42 0.66 -9.25
CA ILE A 174 -1.63 0.15 -8.63
C ILE A 174 -2.42 -0.60 -9.70
N PHE A 175 -2.49 -1.93 -9.56
CA PHE A 175 -3.16 -2.81 -10.51
C PHE A 175 -4.65 -2.98 -10.19
N GLY A 176 -5.38 -3.74 -11.02
CA GLY A 176 -6.80 -4.03 -10.84
C GLY A 176 -7.16 -4.55 -9.45
N SER A 177 -6.31 -5.37 -8.84
CA SER A 177 -6.47 -5.90 -7.48
C SER A 177 -6.50 -4.83 -6.39
N ASN A 178 -5.91 -3.66 -6.65
CA ASN A 178 -5.75 -2.56 -5.69
C ASN A 178 -6.42 -1.26 -6.15
N SER A 179 -6.99 -1.23 -7.36
CA SER A 179 -7.73 -0.10 -7.93
C SER A 179 -9.22 -0.38 -8.06
N MET A 180 -9.66 -1.65 -8.16
CA MET A 180 -11.06 -2.02 -8.36
C MET A 180 -11.58 -2.83 -7.17
N LYS A 181 -12.63 -2.33 -6.52
CA LYS A 181 -13.34 -3.06 -5.47
C LYS A 181 -14.56 -3.76 -6.06
N GLN A 182 -14.61 -5.08 -6.00
CA GLN A 182 -15.83 -5.83 -6.30
C GLN A 182 -16.88 -5.55 -5.21
N VAL A 183 -18.03 -5.02 -5.62
CA VAL A 183 -19.15 -4.64 -4.72
C VAL A 183 -20.38 -5.52 -4.92
N ALA A 184 -20.45 -6.23 -6.06
CA ALA A 184 -21.44 -7.25 -6.35
C ALA A 184 -20.82 -8.33 -7.25
N SER A 185 -21.55 -9.40 -7.54
CA SER A 185 -21.08 -10.48 -8.42
C SER A 185 -20.66 -9.95 -9.81
N ASP A 186 -21.43 -9.01 -10.37
CA ASP A 186 -21.23 -8.47 -11.71
C ASP A 186 -20.80 -6.98 -11.72
N VAL A 187 -20.45 -6.40 -10.57
CA VAL A 187 -20.07 -4.98 -10.45
C VAL A 187 -18.79 -4.79 -9.65
N ALA A 188 -17.86 -4.04 -10.23
CA ALA A 188 -16.68 -3.53 -9.56
C ALA A 188 -16.58 -2.00 -9.72
N CYS A 189 -16.14 -1.34 -8.65
CA CYS A 189 -16.04 0.12 -8.60
C CYS A 189 -14.59 0.56 -8.42
N LEU A 190 -14.26 1.71 -9.02
CA LEU A 190 -12.96 2.35 -8.86
C LEU A 190 -12.80 2.79 -7.41
N ALA A 191 -11.83 2.18 -6.72
CA ALA A 191 -11.62 2.26 -5.27
C ALA A 191 -10.85 3.52 -4.84
N PHE A 192 -11.28 4.67 -5.37
CA PHE A 192 -10.76 6.00 -5.10
C PHE A 192 -11.94 6.92 -4.74
N GLU A 193 -11.77 7.72 -3.70
CA GLU A 193 -12.80 8.58 -3.12
C GLU A 193 -12.47 10.07 -3.30
N ASP A 194 -13.52 10.89 -3.40
CA ASP A 194 -13.38 12.35 -3.32
C ASP A 194 -13.08 12.76 -1.87
N GLY A 195 -11.90 13.35 -1.65
CA GLY A 195 -11.45 13.87 -0.36
C GLY A 195 -12.01 15.25 -0.01
N GLY A 196 -12.72 15.90 -0.93
CA GLY A 196 -13.31 17.23 -0.75
C GLY A 196 -12.36 18.38 -1.10
N HIS A 197 -12.95 19.54 -1.43
CA HIS A 197 -12.21 20.74 -1.84
C HIS A 197 -11.29 21.31 -0.75
N LYS A 198 -11.62 21.04 0.52
CA LYS A 198 -10.84 21.47 1.69
C LYS A 198 -9.74 20.47 2.09
N ALA A 199 -9.54 19.39 1.31
CA ALA A 199 -8.46 18.45 1.58
C ALA A 199 -7.11 19.17 1.51
N LYS A 200 -6.32 19.02 2.59
CA LYS A 200 -4.99 19.64 2.71
C LYS A 200 -3.93 18.91 1.88
N LEU A 201 -4.16 17.62 1.61
CA LEU A 201 -3.26 16.76 0.85
C LEU A 201 -3.84 16.54 -0.53
N ALA A 202 -2.96 16.41 -1.52
CA ALA A 202 -3.35 16.07 -2.88
C ALA A 202 -3.92 14.65 -2.91
N VAL A 203 -3.20 13.71 -2.27
CA VAL A 203 -3.54 12.29 -2.26
C VAL A 203 -3.23 11.68 -0.90
N VAL A 204 -4.15 10.87 -0.41
CA VAL A 204 -3.89 9.90 0.67
C VAL A 204 -4.04 8.51 0.07
N ILE A 205 -2.95 7.75 -0.03
CA ILE A 205 -2.96 6.34 -0.43
C ILE A 205 -3.50 5.54 0.75
N GLY A 206 -4.59 4.80 0.52
CA GLY A 206 -5.28 4.00 1.54
C GLY A 206 -4.72 2.58 1.70
N SER A 207 -5.22 1.85 2.69
CA SER A 207 -4.82 0.47 2.96
C SER A 207 -5.15 -0.47 1.80
N PHE A 208 -6.29 -0.29 1.13
CA PHE A 208 -6.70 -1.10 -0.01
C PHE A 208 -5.70 -1.04 -1.17
N GLN A 209 -5.12 0.14 -1.42
CA GLN A 209 -4.11 0.32 -2.46
C GLN A 209 -2.80 -0.43 -2.18
N ILE A 210 -2.55 -0.79 -0.92
CA ILE A 210 -1.32 -1.47 -0.48
C ILE A 210 -1.57 -2.88 0.07
N GLU A 211 -2.78 -3.42 -0.09
CA GLU A 211 -3.06 -4.84 0.13
C GLU A 211 -2.19 -5.69 -0.83
N ASN A 212 -1.64 -6.79 -0.34
CA ASN A 212 -0.70 -7.66 -1.07
C ASN A 212 0.52 -6.93 -1.67
N ASN A 213 0.91 -5.79 -1.06
CA ASN A 213 2.17 -5.11 -1.31
C ASN A 213 3.07 -5.29 -0.09
N PHE A 214 4.36 -5.51 -0.33
CA PHE A 214 5.36 -5.41 0.74
C PHE A 214 5.86 -3.97 0.81
N SER A 215 5.66 -3.32 1.96
CA SER A 215 6.04 -1.92 2.18
C SER A 215 7.04 -1.80 3.34
N LEU A 216 8.30 -1.50 3.05
CA LEU A 216 9.39 -1.37 4.01
C LEU A 216 9.68 0.10 4.33
N PHE A 217 9.41 0.51 5.56
CA PHE A 217 9.72 1.83 6.09
C PHE A 217 11.11 1.81 6.72
N ASP A 218 12.10 2.34 5.99
CA ASP A 218 13.47 2.49 6.45
C ASP A 218 13.65 3.90 7.02
N LEU A 219 13.41 4.04 8.34
CA LEU A 219 13.39 5.34 9.01
C LEU A 219 14.79 5.93 9.17
N VAL A 220 15.82 5.09 9.22
CA VAL A 220 17.22 5.52 9.27
C VAL A 220 17.62 6.20 7.96
N ARG A 221 17.27 5.59 6.82
CA ARG A 221 17.60 6.14 5.49
C ARG A 221 16.51 7.05 4.93
N SER A 222 15.45 7.33 5.70
CA SER A 222 14.29 8.13 5.30
C SER A 222 13.76 7.72 3.92
N ARG A 223 13.45 6.44 3.74
CA ARG A 223 12.93 5.90 2.47
C ARG A 223 11.90 4.80 2.66
N LEU A 224 10.99 4.70 1.70
CA LEU A 224 10.01 3.63 1.60
C LEU A 224 10.42 2.68 0.49
N GLY A 225 10.56 1.41 0.81
CA GLY A 225 10.61 0.33 -0.17
C GLY A 225 9.20 -0.20 -0.45
N PHE A 226 8.85 -0.43 -1.72
CA PHE A 226 7.55 -0.98 -2.13
C PHE A 226 7.73 -2.01 -3.25
N SER A 227 6.86 -3.03 -3.27
CA SER A 227 6.89 -4.11 -4.28
C SER A 227 5.88 -3.94 -5.42
N SER A 228 4.95 -2.98 -5.32
CA SER A 228 3.78 -2.76 -6.20
C SER A 228 2.73 -3.90 -6.25
N SER A 229 3.14 -5.17 -6.33
CA SER A 229 2.25 -6.32 -6.14
C SER A 229 3.04 -7.61 -5.92
N LEU A 230 2.74 -8.31 -4.83
CA LEU A 230 3.33 -9.63 -4.55
C LEU A 230 2.82 -10.74 -5.47
N PHE A 231 1.72 -10.50 -6.19
CA PHE A 231 1.19 -11.48 -7.15
C PHE A 231 2.19 -11.80 -8.27
N PHE A 232 3.08 -10.89 -8.66
CA PHE A 232 4.10 -11.17 -9.68
C PHE A 232 5.07 -12.27 -9.27
N VAL A 233 5.40 -12.34 -7.97
CA VAL A 233 6.25 -13.38 -7.37
C VAL A 233 5.44 -14.54 -6.78
N ARG A 234 4.15 -14.65 -7.16
CA ARG A 234 3.24 -15.76 -6.81
C ARG A 234 3.06 -15.94 -5.30
N THR A 235 2.98 -14.84 -4.56
CA THR A 235 2.67 -14.86 -3.11
C THR A 235 1.71 -13.75 -2.71
N THR A 236 1.22 -13.81 -1.47
CA THR A 236 0.32 -12.82 -0.88
C THR A 236 0.77 -12.50 0.54
N CYS A 237 0.26 -11.40 1.12
CA CYS A 237 0.54 -11.10 2.52
C CYS A 237 -0.13 -12.10 3.47
N GLY A 238 -1.14 -12.84 3.02
CA GLY A 238 -1.79 -13.90 3.81
C GLY A 238 -1.03 -15.22 3.88
N ASN A 239 0.03 -15.39 3.08
CA ASN A 239 0.78 -16.66 3.00
C ASN A 239 1.80 -16.84 4.14
N PHE A 240 1.94 -15.87 5.05
CA PHE A 240 2.88 -16.02 6.16
C PHE A 240 2.40 -17.05 7.16
N ASN A 241 3.26 -18.00 7.46
CA ASN A 241 2.97 -19.02 8.45
C ASN A 241 3.41 -18.58 9.85
N PHE A 242 2.44 -18.21 10.69
CA PHE A 242 2.66 -17.85 12.09
C PHE A 242 2.89 -19.06 13.02
N THR A 243 2.67 -20.29 12.56
CA THR A 243 2.81 -21.50 13.39
C THR A 243 4.22 -22.09 13.34
N THR A 244 4.96 -21.80 12.26
CA THR A 244 6.39 -22.11 12.21
C THR A 244 7.13 -21.10 13.08
N LYS A 245 7.75 -21.57 14.17
CA LYS A 245 8.77 -20.77 14.85
C LYS A 245 9.76 -20.31 13.78
N PRO A 246 10.07 -19.00 13.66
CA PRO A 246 11.15 -18.59 12.79
C PRO A 246 12.37 -19.43 13.19
N LYS A 247 12.97 -20.15 12.23
CA LYS A 247 14.35 -20.57 12.45
C LYS A 247 15.10 -19.26 12.60
N ALA A 248 15.38 -18.85 13.83
CA ALA A 248 16.36 -17.83 14.08
C ALA A 248 17.63 -18.37 13.42
N LEU A 249 17.98 -17.84 12.26
CA LEU A 249 19.32 -17.99 11.71
C LEU A 249 20.20 -17.18 12.65
N ILE A 250 20.53 -17.78 13.81
CA ILE A 250 21.50 -17.25 14.75
C ILE A 250 22.86 -17.52 14.10
N THR A 251 23.24 -16.70 13.12
CA THR A 251 24.64 -16.51 12.85
C THR A 251 25.17 -15.71 14.04
N LYS A 252 25.96 -16.38 14.90
CA LYS A 252 26.62 -15.80 16.09
C LYS A 252 27.43 -14.51 15.84
N LYS A 253 27.50 -14.04 14.59
CA LYS A 253 28.28 -12.88 14.15
C LYS A 253 27.46 -11.60 13.99
N ASP A 254 26.15 -11.67 13.74
CA ASP A 254 25.27 -10.50 13.54
C ASP A 254 23.96 -10.68 14.33
N ARG A 255 23.86 -10.03 15.50
CA ARG A 255 22.63 -9.99 16.30
C ARG A 255 21.59 -9.09 15.63
N GLN A 256 20.92 -9.60 14.60
CA GLN A 256 19.87 -8.91 13.86
C GLN A 256 18.53 -9.62 14.16
N TYR A 257 17.64 -8.94 14.87
CA TYR A 257 16.34 -9.48 15.25
C TYR A 257 15.25 -8.88 14.36
N SER A 258 14.41 -9.73 13.78
CA SER A 258 13.14 -9.34 13.18
C SER A 258 11.98 -9.92 13.98
N LEU A 259 11.06 -9.07 14.43
CA LEU A 259 9.81 -9.50 15.06
C LEU A 259 8.69 -9.43 14.04
N ALA A 260 7.99 -10.55 13.80
CA ALA A 260 6.78 -10.59 13.00
C ALA A 260 5.54 -10.57 13.91
N CYS A 261 4.69 -9.56 13.77
CA CYS A 261 3.43 -9.43 14.51
C CYS A 261 2.22 -9.63 13.57
N ILE A 262 1.15 -10.20 14.10
CA ILE A 262 -0.11 -10.41 13.37
C ILE A 262 -0.86 -9.07 13.23
N LEU A 263 -1.31 -8.77 12.02
CA LEU A 263 -2.34 -7.77 11.76
C LEU A 263 -3.69 -8.48 11.61
N ASN A 264 -4.60 -8.23 12.55
CA ASN A 264 -6.00 -8.64 12.47
C ASN A 264 -6.85 -7.41 12.12
N ASP A 265 -7.73 -7.53 11.12
CA ASP A 265 -8.80 -6.58 10.86
C ASP A 265 -9.85 -6.57 11.98
#